data_AF-A0A4S0JFP8-F1
#
_entry.id   AF-A0A4S0JFP8-F1
#
_cell.length_a   1.000
_cell.length_b   1.000
_cell.length_c   1.000
_cell.angle_alpha   90.00
_cell.angle_beta   90.00
_cell.angle_gamma   90.00
#
_symmetry.space_group_name_H-M   'P 1'
#
loop_
_entity.id
_entity.type
_entity.pdbx_description
1 polymer ?
#
loop_
_entity_poly.entity_id
_entity_poly.type
_entity_poly.pdbx_seq_one_letter_code
_entity_poly.pdbx_strand_id
1 'polypeptide(L)'
;LSNIGKIVGGRIKFQGKDMGELSDEELRAIRGNKIAMIYQEPMASLNPAMKVGQQLMEVPLIHDKVSKEEAYKRSLEMVSAVKLPDPERMMRS
;
A
#
# COMPACT_ATOMS: atom_id res chain seq x y z
N LEU A 1 -8.43 15.50 -3.71
CA LEU A 1 -9.19 14.31 -3.23
C LEU A 1 -10.50 14.75 -2.58
N SER A 2 -11.43 15.36 -3.32
CA SER A 2 -12.57 16.09 -2.73
C SER A 2 -13.91 15.33 -2.73
N ASN A 3 -13.93 14.01 -2.94
CA ASN A 3 -15.20 13.27 -3.02
C ASN A 3 -15.11 11.82 -2.55
N ILE A 4 -14.44 11.60 -1.42
CA ILE A 4 -14.50 10.31 -0.71
C ILE A 4 -15.71 10.35 0.23
N GLY A 5 -16.49 9.26 0.30
CA GLY A 5 -17.67 9.19 1.16
C GLY A 5 -17.32 9.43 2.63
N LYS A 6 -18.26 10.03 3.39
CA LYS A 6 -18.12 10.27 4.83
C LYS A 6 -18.98 9.30 5.64
N ILE A 7 -18.52 8.97 6.84
CA ILE A 7 -19.32 8.21 7.80
C ILE A 7 -20.46 9.13 8.28
N VAL A 8 -21.71 8.76 7.99
CA VAL A 8 -22.92 9.52 8.40
C VAL A 8 -23.60 8.95 9.64
N GLY A 9 -23.17 7.76 10.09
CA GLY A 9 -23.67 7.08 11.28
C GLY A 9 -23.05 5.70 11.44
N GLY A 10 -23.18 5.13 12.63
CA GLY A 10 -22.55 3.84 12.99
C GLY A 10 -21.09 3.97 13.39
N ARG A 11 -20.41 2.82 13.52
CA ARG A 11 -19.01 2.72 13.93
C ARG A 11 -18.29 1.68 13.09
N ILE A 12 -17.01 1.91 12.79
CA ILE A 12 -16.18 0.96 12.04
C ILE A 12 -15.05 0.52 12.96
N LYS A 13 -15.12 -0.70 13.48
CA LYS A 13 -14.11 -1.19 14.43
C LYS A 13 -13.04 -2.02 13.75
N PHE A 14 -11.78 -1.68 13.99
CA PHE A 14 -10.63 -2.51 13.64
C PHE A 14 -9.80 -2.76 14.90
N GLN A 15 -9.60 -4.05 15.24
CA GLN A 15 -8.88 -4.47 16.45
C GLN A 15 -9.35 -3.76 17.73
N GLY A 16 -10.68 -3.58 17.86
CA GLY A 16 -11.30 -2.97 19.03
C GLY A 16 -11.33 -1.42 19.04
N LYS A 17 -10.62 -0.74 18.13
CA LYS A 17 -10.65 0.71 18.00
C LYS A 17 -11.65 1.16 16.94
N ASP A 18 -12.40 2.22 17.23
CA ASP A 18 -13.26 2.85 16.22
C ASP A 18 -12.42 3.70 15.27
N MET A 19 -12.42 3.33 14.00
CA MET A 19 -11.66 4.01 12.95
C MET A 19 -12.19 5.41 12.65
N GLY A 20 -13.45 5.71 12.99
CA GLY A 20 -14.02 7.05 12.84
C GLY A 20 -13.49 8.07 13.83
N GLU A 21 -12.82 7.62 14.90
CA GLU A 21 -12.27 8.46 15.97
C GLU A 21 -10.74 8.62 15.88
N LEU A 22 -10.09 7.92 14.95
CA LEU A 22 -8.63 7.96 14.77
C LEU A 22 -8.17 9.21 14.01
N SER A 23 -7.01 9.75 14.37
CA SER A 23 -6.37 10.83 13.62
C SER A 23 -5.88 10.35 12.24
N ASP A 24 -5.60 11.29 11.34
CA ASP A 24 -5.01 10.96 10.03
C ASP A 24 -3.67 10.21 10.15
N GLU A 25 -2.88 10.51 11.17
CA GLU A 25 -1.61 9.83 11.44
C GLU A 25 -1.82 8.39 11.93
N GLU A 26 -2.80 8.17 12.81
CA GLU A 26 -3.18 6.84 13.26
C GLU A 26 -3.75 6.00 12.11
N LEU A 27 -4.60 6.61 11.27
CA LEU A 27 -5.12 5.96 10.06
C LEU A 27 -4.01 5.61 9.08
N ARG A 28 -3.02 6.48 8.88
CA ARG A 28 -1.83 6.21 8.05
C ARG A 28 -0.99 5.06 8.58
N ALA A 29 -0.87 4.89 9.90
CA ALA A 29 -0.14 3.77 10.48
C ALA A 29 -0.83 2.41 10.24
N ILE A 30 -2.17 2.42 10.09
CA ILE A 30 -2.98 1.22 9.85
C ILE A 30 -3.03 0.90 8.34
N ARG A 31 -3.31 1.90 7.50
CA ARG A 31 -3.41 1.74 6.04
C ARG A 31 -2.04 1.40 5.46
N GLY A 32 -1.98 0.45 4.54
CA GLY A 32 -0.74 0.00 3.91
C GLY A 32 0.04 -1.05 4.73
N ASN A 33 0.07 -0.93 6.07
CA ASN A 33 0.75 -1.91 6.94
C ASN A 33 -0.19 -3.04 7.44
N LYS A 34 -1.38 -2.67 7.93
CA LYS A 34 -2.35 -3.63 8.53
C LYS A 34 -3.56 -3.88 7.64
N ILE A 35 -3.93 -2.90 6.83
CA ILE A 35 -5.05 -2.98 5.89
C ILE A 35 -4.56 -2.49 4.54
N ALA A 36 -4.62 -3.37 3.53
CA ALA A 36 -4.37 -3.04 2.14
C ALA A 36 -5.70 -3.01 1.36
N MET A 37 -5.75 -2.19 0.32
CA MET A 37 -6.90 -2.09 -0.58
C MET A 37 -6.54 -2.67 -1.95
N ILE A 38 -7.40 -3.54 -2.47
CA ILE A 38 -7.32 -4.03 -3.85
C ILE A 38 -8.52 -3.43 -4.60
N TYR A 39 -8.23 -2.66 -5.64
CA TYR A 39 -9.28 -1.99 -6.42
C TYR A 39 -9.89 -2.95 -7.45
N GLN A 40 -11.18 -2.74 -7.75
CA GLN A 40 -11.89 -3.52 -8.77
C GLN A 40 -11.31 -3.28 -10.17
N GLU A 41 -10.87 -2.06 -10.45
CA GLU A 41 -10.10 -1.72 -11.66
C GLU A 41 -8.60 -1.73 -11.33
N PRO A 42 -7.84 -2.76 -11.75
CA PRO A 42 -6.42 -2.89 -11.38
C PRO A 42 -5.55 -1.75 -11.92
N MET A 43 -5.96 -1.12 -13.02
CA MET A 43 -5.25 0.03 -13.59
C MET A 43 -5.33 1.28 -12.72
N ALA A 44 -6.31 1.36 -11.82
CA ALA A 44 -6.43 2.47 -10.88
C ALA A 44 -5.45 2.38 -9.70
N SER A 45 -4.83 1.21 -9.45
CA SER A 45 -3.94 1.02 -8.31
C SER A 45 -2.50 1.45 -8.55
N LEU A 46 -2.09 1.59 -9.83
CA LEU A 46 -0.73 1.97 -10.19
C LEU A 46 -0.71 3.41 -10.73
N ASN A 47 0.30 4.16 -10.32
CA ASN A 47 0.63 5.45 -10.91
C ASN A 47 1.52 5.23 -12.16
N PRO A 48 1.03 5.48 -13.39
CA PRO A 48 1.80 5.26 -14.61
C PRO A 48 3.01 6.19 -14.76
N ALA A 49 3.09 7.27 -13.98
CA ALA A 49 4.24 8.17 -13.96
C ALA A 49 5.41 7.64 -13.10
N MET A 50 5.23 6.48 -12.44
CA MET A 50 6.22 5.90 -11.54
C MET A 50 6.52 4.46 -11.93
N LYS A 51 7.78 4.04 -11.77
CA LYS A 51 8.13 2.64 -11.97
C LYS A 51 7.43 1.76 -10.95
N VAL A 52 7.04 0.55 -11.36
CA VAL A 52 6.40 -0.45 -10.50
C VAL A 52 7.26 -0.71 -9.27
N GLY A 53 8.57 -0.92 -9.46
CA GLY A 53 9.47 -1.18 -8.34
C GLY A 53 9.54 -0.04 -7.33
N GLN A 54 9.45 1.22 -7.78
CA GLN A 54 9.42 2.37 -6.86
C GLN A 54 8.16 2.37 -6.01
N GLN A 55 7.00 2.09 -6.62
CA GLN A 55 5.71 2.04 -5.92
C GLN A 55 5.66 0.89 -4.91
N LEU A 56 6.16 -0.30 -5.26
CA LEU A 56 6.22 -1.44 -4.35
C LEU A 56 7.15 -1.17 -3.15
N MET A 57 8.26 -0.48 -3.38
CA MET A 57 9.21 -0.10 -2.33
C MET A 57 8.67 0.93 -1.34
N GLU A 58 7.66 1.73 -1.70
CA GLU A 58 7.11 2.75 -0.80
C GLU A 58 6.57 2.13 0.50
N VAL A 59 5.94 0.95 0.41
CA VAL A 59 5.35 0.28 1.58
C VAL A 59 6.40 -0.01 2.66
N PRO A 60 7.47 -0.79 2.42
CA PRO A 60 8.50 -1.03 3.43
C PRO A 60 9.29 0.23 3.80
N LEU A 61 9.47 1.20 2.89
CA LEU A 61 10.15 2.46 3.20
C LEU A 61 9.36 3.32 4.20
N ILE A 62 8.06 3.47 4.00
CA ILE A 62 7.19 4.33 4.80
C ILE A 62 6.84 3.64 6.13
N HIS A 63 6.53 2.35 6.09
CA HIS A 63 5.96 1.67 7.25
C HIS A 63 6.97 0.90 8.10
N ASP A 64 8.05 0.38 7.49
CA ASP A 64 9.05 -0.42 8.19
C ASP A 64 10.39 0.34 8.37
N LYS A 65 10.53 1.52 7.74
CA LYS A 65 11.72 2.39 7.81
C LYS A 65 13.02 1.66 7.46
N VAL A 66 12.95 0.70 6.54
CA VAL A 66 14.12 -0.07 6.10
C VAL A 66 14.96 0.73 5.10
N SER A 67 16.17 0.25 4.82
CA SER A 67 17.01 0.83 3.77
C SER A 67 16.38 0.64 2.39
N LYS A 68 16.77 1.48 1.43
CA LYS A 68 16.32 1.38 0.03
C LYS A 68 16.68 0.02 -0.59
N GLU A 69 17.84 -0.53 -0.24
CA GLU A 69 18.30 -1.83 -0.69
C GLU A 69 17.41 -2.96 -0.17
N GLU A 70 17.10 -2.95 1.13
CA GLU A 70 16.20 -3.92 1.74
C GLU A 70 14.77 -3.81 1.17
N ALA A 71 14.28 -2.58 0.97
CA ALA A 71 12.99 -2.34 0.32
C ALA A 71 12.93 -2.93 -1.09
N TYR A 72 14.00 -2.76 -1.88
CA TYR A 72 14.08 -3.32 -3.23
C TYR A 72 14.05 -4.85 -3.19
N LYS A 73 14.85 -5.46 -2.31
CA LYS A 73 14.90 -6.92 -2.15
C LYS A 73 13.52 -7.50 -1.79
N ARG A 74 12.85 -6.94 -0.78
CA ARG A 74 11.50 -7.39 -0.37
C ARG A 74 10.47 -7.24 -1.48
N SER A 75 10.54 -6.14 -2.23
CA SER A 75 9.63 -5.90 -3.36
C SER A 75 9.85 -6.91 -4.48
N LEU A 76 11.11 -7.22 -4.80
CA LEU A 76 11.45 -8.24 -5.79
C LEU A 76 11.01 -9.65 -5.35
N GLU A 77 11.20 -9.99 -4.07
CA GLU A 77 10.72 -11.25 -3.49
C GLU A 77 9.19 -11.37 -3.61
N MET A 78 8.45 -10.28 -3.35
CA MET A 78 6.99 -10.26 -3.48
C MET A 78 6.53 -10.52 -4.92
N VAL A 79 7.11 -9.83 -5.91
CA VAL A 79 6.79 -10.03 -7.34
C VAL A 79 7.13 -11.45 -7.78
N SER A 80 8.24 -11.99 -7.27
CA SER A 80 8.67 -13.36 -7.55
C SER A 80 7.70 -14.40 -6.96
N ALA A 81 7.20 -14.16 -5.74
CA ALA A 81 6.29 -15.07 -5.04
C ALA A 81 4.94 -15.25 -5.75
N VAL A 82 4.46 -14.21 -6.45
CA VAL A 82 3.21 -14.26 -7.22
C VAL A 82 3.39 -14.80 -8.65
N LYS A 83 4.56 -15.35 -8.97
CA LYS A 83 4.88 -16.02 -10.25
C LYS A 83 4.66 -15.14 -11.49
N LEU A 84 4.88 -13.84 -11.34
CA LEU A 84 4.86 -12.94 -12.49
C LEU A 84 6.08 -13.17 -13.39
N PRO A 85 5.94 -12.99 -14.71
CA PRO A 85 7.05 -13.20 -15.64
C PRO A 85 8.10 -12.10 -15.47
N ASP A 86 9.38 -12.51 -15.45
CA ASP A 86 10.54 -11.62 -15.38
C ASP A 86 10.42 -10.51 -14.29
N PRO A 87 10.44 -10.89 -12.99
CA PRO A 87 10.29 -9.95 -11.88
C PRO A 87 11.27 -8.77 -11.92
N GLU A 88 12.52 -9.01 -12.33
CA GLU A 88 13.55 -7.96 -12.39
C GLU A 88 13.25 -6.92 -13.47
N ARG A 89 12.70 -7.33 -14.62
CA ARG A 89 12.22 -6.38 -15.62
C ARG A 89 11.00 -5.62 -15.11
N MET A 90 10.06 -6.27 -14.45
CA MET A 90 8.89 -5.60 -13.88
C MET A 90 9.27 -4.52 -12.88
N MET A 91 10.26 -4.79 -12.00
CA MET A 91 10.77 -3.80 -11.04
C MET A 91 11.33 -2.52 -11.72
N ARG A 92 11.73 -2.61 -12.99
CA ARG A 92 12.28 -1.48 -13.77
C ARG A 92 11.26 -0.79 -14.68
N SER A 93 10.06 -1.37 -14.84
CA SER A 93 9.00 -0.90 -15.74
C SER A 93 8.17 0.20 -15.13
#